data_AF-A0A8K0P5R0-F1
#
_entry.id   AF-A0A8K0P5R0-F1
#
_cell.length_a   1.000
_cell.length_b   1.000
_cell.length_c   1.000
_cell.angle_alpha   90.00
_cell.angle_beta   90.00
_cell.angle_gamma   90.00
#
_symmetry.space_group_name_H-M   'P 1'
#
loop_
_entity.id
_entity.type
_entity.pdbx_description
1 polymer ?
#
loop_
_entity_poly.entity_id
_entity_poly.type
_entity_poly.pdbx_seq_one_letter_code
_entity_poly.pdbx_strand_id
1 'polypeptide(L)'
;MQMVEKRGLVVRKPSVVIDYNQTMGELCVWNSFILYKKTGGKCVHLDYRLDVIEKMIEVYHPSVTSPKVGGPLAGPQPRRLTERHFPDVIPATEKKVNPTRKCNVCSHKRDAKGKMIQRET
;
A
#
# COMPACT_ATOMS: atom_id res chain seq x y z
N MET A 1 -2.77 20.30 34.47
CA MET A 1 -2.87 19.08 33.63
C MET A 1 -3.72 19.42 32.42
N GLN A 2 -3.23 19.18 31.21
CA GLN A 2 -3.94 19.42 29.96
C GLN A 2 -4.33 18.08 29.32
N MET A 3 -5.45 18.08 28.59
CA MET A 3 -5.94 16.94 27.83
C MET A 3 -5.36 17.01 26.42
N VAL A 4 -4.68 15.96 25.97
CA VAL A 4 -4.10 15.91 24.62
C VAL A 4 -4.56 14.63 23.93
N GLU A 5 -5.09 14.76 22.72
CA GLU A 5 -5.41 13.61 21.89
C GLU A 5 -4.14 13.07 21.21
N LYS A 6 -3.86 11.79 21.40
CA LYS A 6 -2.80 11.08 20.66
C LYS A 6 -3.35 9.76 20.16
N ARG A 7 -3.29 9.55 18.85
CA ARG A 7 -3.72 8.29 18.18
C ARG A 7 -5.14 7.87 18.56
N GLY A 8 -6.07 8.84 18.63
CA GLY A 8 -7.47 8.62 19.00
C GLY A 8 -7.73 8.41 20.49
N LEU A 9 -6.71 8.52 21.36
CA LEU A 9 -6.86 8.42 22.81
C LEU A 9 -6.62 9.79 23.46
N VAL A 10 -7.51 10.18 24.38
CA VAL A 10 -7.35 11.40 25.18
C VAL A 10 -6.51 11.09 26.41
N VAL A 11 -5.33 11.71 26.50
CA VAL A 11 -4.35 11.48 27.57
C VAL A 11 -4.16 12.76 28.38
N ARG A 12 -4.14 12.65 29.72
CA ARG A 12 -3.76 13.76 30.61
C ARG A 12 -2.24 13.87 30.73
N LYS A 13 -1.71 15.07 30.49
CA LYS A 13 -0.29 15.37 30.69
C LYS A 13 -0.08 16.69 31.45
N PRO A 14 1.01 16.83 32.21
CA PRO A 14 1.43 18.12 32.74
C PRO A 14 1.75 19.09 31.60
N SER A 15 1.47 20.39 31.80
CA SER A 15 1.78 21.43 30.79
C SER A 15 3.26 21.44 30.43
N VAL A 16 4.14 21.38 31.44
CA VAL A 16 5.60 21.32 31.27
C VAL A 16 6.03 20.21 30.31
N VAL A 17 5.38 19.05 30.35
CA VAL A 17 5.69 17.91 29.47
C VAL A 17 5.22 18.18 28.04
N ILE A 18 4.11 18.91 27.85
CA ILE A 18 3.60 19.27 26.54
C ILE A 18 4.53 20.31 25.91
N ASP A 19 4.87 21.35 26.64
CA ASP A 19 5.75 22.43 26.19
C ASP A 19 7.14 21.89 25.81
N TYR A 20 7.69 20.98 26.63
CA TYR A 20 8.93 20.29 26.33
C TYR A 20 8.83 19.49 25.02
N ASN A 21 7.78 18.68 24.85
CA ASN A 21 7.64 17.86 23.65
C ASN A 21 7.41 18.68 22.38
N GLN A 22 6.83 19.88 22.50
CA GLN A 22 6.64 20.79 21.38
C GLN A 22 7.95 21.47 20.96
N THR A 23 8.78 21.85 21.93
CA THR A 23 10.00 22.65 21.68
C THR A 23 11.26 21.80 21.45
N MET A 24 11.31 20.59 22.00
CA MET A 24 12.51 19.74 21.98
C MET A 24 13.00 19.42 20.57
N GLY A 25 12.09 19.18 19.61
CA GLY A 25 12.46 18.87 18.23
C GLY A 25 13.22 20.00 17.54
N GLU A 26 12.75 21.24 17.69
CA GLU A 26 13.39 22.42 17.09
C GLU A 26 14.75 22.70 17.71
N LEU A 27 14.88 22.54 19.04
CA LEU A 27 16.14 22.71 19.76
C LEU A 27 17.20 21.70 19.30
N CYS A 28 16.82 20.44 19.10
CA CYS A 28 17.73 19.41 18.61
C CYS A 28 18.28 19.76 17.21
N VAL A 29 17.40 20.16 16.28
CA VAL A 29 17.77 20.52 14.90
C VAL A 29 18.67 21.76 14.88
N TRP A 30 18.37 22.75 15.73
CA TRP A 30 19.19 23.95 15.83
C TRP A 30 20.60 23.64 16.38
N ASN A 31 20.67 22.84 17.45
CA ASN A 31 21.95 22.44 18.03
C ASN A 31 22.80 21.64 17.03
N SER A 32 22.19 20.72 16.26
CA SER A 32 22.91 19.97 15.23
C SER A 32 23.38 20.87 14.09
N PHE A 33 22.60 21.89 13.70
CA PHE A 33 23.00 22.88 12.72
C PHE A 33 24.19 23.74 13.18
N ILE A 34 24.20 24.18 14.45
CA ILE A 34 25.34 24.90 15.02
C ILE A 34 26.61 24.05 14.95
N LEU A 35 26.52 22.77 15.30
CA LEU A 35 27.66 21.84 15.19
C LEU A 35 28.13 21.71 13.74
N TYR A 36 27.21 21.53 12.79
CA TYR A 36 27.50 21.48 11.37
C TYR A 36 28.23 22.75 10.88
N LYS A 37 27.77 23.94 11.29
CA LYS A 37 28.43 25.20 10.98
C LYS A 37 29.84 25.27 11.56
N LYS A 38 30.03 24.84 12.82
CA LYS A 38 31.35 24.80 13.47
C LYS A 38 32.32 23.84 12.78
N THR A 39 31.82 22.77 12.16
CA THR A 39 32.63 21.84 11.35
C THR A 39 32.94 22.33 9.93
N GLY A 40 32.60 23.57 9.59
CA GLY A 40 32.88 24.15 8.26
C GLY A 40 31.73 24.02 7.25
N GLY A 41 30.54 23.65 7.72
CA GLY A 41 29.33 23.57 6.92
C GLY A 41 28.91 24.91 6.31
N LYS A 42 28.60 24.92 5.01
CA LYS A 42 28.36 26.16 4.25
C LYS A 42 26.90 26.46 3.97
N CYS A 43 26.03 25.45 3.98
CA CYS A 43 24.62 25.66 3.65
C CYS A 43 23.89 26.56 4.66
N VAL A 44 22.78 27.15 4.22
CA VAL A 44 21.87 27.91 5.09
C VAL A 44 21.00 26.94 5.90
N HIS A 45 20.39 27.43 6.99
CA HIS A 45 19.66 26.59 7.91
C HIS A 45 18.46 25.87 7.27
N LEU A 46 17.79 26.50 6.30
CA LEU A 46 16.68 25.88 5.58
C LEU A 46 17.15 24.66 4.79
N ASP A 47 18.20 24.81 3.99
CA ASP A 47 18.78 23.72 3.20
C ASP A 47 19.27 22.58 4.11
N TYR A 48 19.91 22.91 5.23
CA TYR A 48 20.31 21.91 6.23
C TYR A 48 19.11 21.12 6.77
N ARG A 49 17.98 21.77 7.02
CA ARG A 49 16.76 21.09 7.50
C ARG A 49 16.21 20.13 6.45
N LEU A 50 16.19 20.55 5.18
CA LEU A 50 15.74 19.70 4.07
C LEU A 50 16.64 18.47 3.94
N ASP A 51 17.96 18.64 3.95
CA ASP A 51 18.94 17.54 3.88
C ASP A 51 18.74 16.53 5.03
N VAL A 52 18.49 17.02 6.25
CA VAL A 52 18.25 16.14 7.40
C VAL A 52 16.96 15.35 7.24
N ILE A 53 15.88 15.99 6.75
CA ILE A 53 14.60 15.34 6.50
C ILE A 53 14.75 14.25 5.44
N GLU A 54 15.39 14.55 4.32
CA GLU A 54 15.62 13.60 3.23
C GLU A 54 16.37 12.36 3.73
N LYS A 55 17.49 12.56 4.44
CA LYS A 55 18.27 11.44 5.02
C LYS A 55 17.47 10.64 6.05
N MET A 56 16.64 11.28 6.86
CA MET A 56 15.77 10.56 7.80
C MET A 56 14.75 9.69 7.07
N ILE A 57 14.16 10.19 5.98
CA ILE A 57 13.21 9.43 5.16
C ILE A 57 13.92 8.25 4.49
N GLU A 58 15.11 8.46 3.92
CA GLU A 58 15.90 7.39 3.30
C GLU A 58 16.22 6.26 4.28
N VAL A 59 16.63 6.59 5.50
CA VAL A 59 17.06 5.61 6.51
C VAL A 59 15.88 4.88 7.17
N TYR A 60 14.83 5.62 7.55
CA TYR A 60 13.74 5.08 8.38
C TYR A 60 12.44 4.81 7.61
N HIS A 61 12.36 5.28 6.37
CA HIS A 61 11.27 5.01 5.45
C HIS A 61 11.80 4.40 4.15
N PRO A 62 12.61 3.31 4.21
CA PRO A 62 13.02 2.61 3.00
C PRO A 62 11.73 2.23 2.31
N SER A 63 11.57 2.73 1.07
CA SER A 63 10.34 2.59 0.32
C SER A 63 9.92 1.14 0.41
N VAL A 64 8.88 0.86 1.20
CA VAL A 64 8.11 -0.34 1.04
C VAL A 64 7.40 -0.07 -0.28
N THR A 65 8.11 -0.34 -1.39
CA THR A 65 7.48 -0.94 -2.56
C THR A 65 6.91 -2.25 -2.07
N SER A 66 5.82 -2.15 -1.31
CA SER A 66 4.79 -3.14 -1.28
C SER A 66 4.51 -3.35 -2.77
N PRO A 67 4.71 -4.56 -3.30
CA PRO A 67 4.23 -4.85 -4.64
C PRO A 67 2.79 -4.37 -4.65
N LYS A 68 2.42 -3.47 -5.56
CA LYS A 68 1.04 -3.00 -5.70
C LYS A 68 0.17 -4.25 -5.86
N VAL A 69 -0.39 -4.74 -4.77
CA VAL A 69 -1.42 -5.77 -4.78
C VAL A 69 -2.63 -5.09 -5.41
N GLY A 70 -2.74 -5.19 -6.73
CA GLY A 70 -3.88 -4.65 -7.49
C GLY A 70 -3.59 -3.70 -8.66
N GLY A 71 -2.33 -3.46 -9.04
CA GLY A 71 -2.05 -2.72 -10.29
C GLY A 71 -2.29 -3.59 -11.54
N PRO A 72 -2.88 -3.07 -12.64
CA PRO A 72 -2.96 -3.80 -13.90
C PRO A 72 -1.55 -4.22 -14.34
N LEU A 73 -1.37 -5.51 -14.62
CA LEU A 73 -0.10 -6.06 -15.08
C LEU A 73 0.34 -5.32 -16.35
N ALA A 74 1.57 -4.80 -16.33
CA ALA A 74 2.16 -4.08 -17.46
C ALA A 74 2.39 -5.07 -18.62
N GLY A 75 1.46 -5.08 -19.57
CA GLY A 75 1.56 -5.80 -20.83
C GLY A 75 0.35 -6.72 -21.09
N PRO A 76 -0.06 -6.89 -22.36
CA PRO A 76 -1.05 -7.90 -22.71
C PRO A 76 -0.43 -9.26 -22.42
N GLN A 77 -0.79 -9.89 -21.29
CA GLN A 77 -0.39 -11.27 -21.07
C GLN A 77 -1.09 -12.12 -22.14
N PRO A 78 -0.36 -12.73 -23.10
CA PRO A 78 -0.95 -13.51 -24.19
C PRO A 78 -1.69 -14.75 -23.68
N ARG A 79 -1.43 -15.13 -22.43
CA ARG A 79 -2.20 -16.17 -21.73
C ARG A 79 -3.66 -15.78 -21.52
N ARG A 80 -3.96 -14.52 -21.21
CA ARG A 80 -5.36 -14.08 -21.11
C ARG A 80 -6.12 -14.16 -22.44
N LEU A 81 -5.43 -14.22 -23.58
CA LEU A 81 -5.97 -14.37 -24.94
C LEU A 81 -6.09 -15.85 -25.40
N THR A 82 -5.45 -16.78 -24.69
CA THR A 82 -5.43 -18.23 -25.01
C THR A 82 -5.95 -19.09 -23.85
N GLU A 83 -6.35 -18.48 -22.74
CA GLU A 83 -6.88 -19.15 -21.57
C GLU A 83 -8.32 -19.60 -21.77
N ARG A 84 -8.80 -20.42 -20.82
CA ARG A 84 -10.10 -21.13 -20.81
C ARG A 84 -11.36 -20.25 -20.87
N HIS A 85 -11.19 -18.95 -21.08
CA HIS A 85 -12.25 -17.97 -21.23
C HIS A 85 -12.68 -17.78 -22.69
N PHE A 86 -11.92 -18.26 -23.66
CA PHE A 86 -12.35 -18.29 -25.07
C PHE A 86 -13.17 -19.55 -25.35
N PRO A 87 -14.29 -19.45 -26.10
CA PRO A 87 -15.03 -20.61 -26.57
C PRO A 87 -14.19 -21.45 -27.52
N ASP A 88 -13.85 -22.67 -27.10
CA ASP A 88 -13.22 -23.69 -27.94
C ASP A 88 -14.22 -24.81 -28.22
N VAL A 89 -14.21 -25.35 -29.44
CA VAL A 89 -15.03 -26.51 -29.81
C VAL A 89 -14.45 -27.76 -29.15
N ILE A 90 -15.24 -28.42 -28.30
CA ILE A 90 -14.86 -29.68 -27.67
C ILE A 90 -15.40 -30.83 -28.54
N PRO A 91 -14.55 -31.79 -28.96
CA PRO A 91 -15.03 -32.94 -29.72
C PRO A 91 -15.96 -33.81 -28.88
N ALA A 92 -16.94 -34.44 -29.54
CA ALA A 92 -17.88 -35.34 -28.89
C ALA A 92 -17.15 -36.50 -28.20
N THR A 93 -17.67 -36.89 -27.03
CA THR A 93 -17.16 -38.06 -26.27
C THR A 93 -18.28 -39.10 -26.17
N GLU A 94 -17.93 -40.36 -25.95
CA GLU A 94 -18.89 -41.47 -25.86
C GLU A 94 -20.04 -41.21 -24.86
N LYS A 95 -19.78 -40.40 -23.82
CA LYS A 95 -20.75 -40.06 -22.78
C LYS A 95 -21.63 -38.86 -23.11
N LYS A 96 -21.22 -37.96 -24.02
CA LYS A 96 -21.94 -36.73 -24.33
C LYS A 96 -21.68 -36.27 -25.76
N VAL A 97 -22.75 -36.21 -26.55
CA VAL A 97 -22.75 -35.78 -27.95
C VAL A 97 -22.29 -34.32 -28.12
N ASN A 98 -22.79 -33.42 -27.25
CA ASN A 98 -22.42 -32.00 -27.24
C ASN A 98 -21.74 -31.62 -25.90
N PRO A 99 -20.43 -31.86 -25.75
CA PRO A 99 -19.72 -31.53 -24.54
C PRO A 99 -19.56 -30.01 -24.37
N THR A 100 -19.82 -29.52 -23.16
CA THR A 100 -19.77 -28.10 -22.80
C THR A 100 -18.89 -27.91 -21.56
N ARG A 101 -18.13 -26.79 -21.51
CA ARG A 101 -17.30 -26.45 -20.34
C ARG A 101 -18.15 -25.74 -19.29
N LYS A 102 -17.80 -25.91 -18.01
CA LYS A 102 -18.34 -25.08 -16.92
C LYS A 102 -17.46 -23.84 -16.76
N CYS A 103 -18.07 -22.66 -16.78
CA CYS A 103 -17.37 -21.40 -16.50
C CYS A 103 -16.85 -21.39 -15.05
N ASN A 104 -15.53 -21.31 -14.85
CA ASN A 104 -14.93 -21.31 -13.51
C ASN A 104 -15.40 -20.14 -12.62
N VAL A 105 -15.87 -19.04 -13.21
CA VAL A 105 -16.36 -17.87 -12.45
C VAL A 105 -17.83 -18.05 -12.05
N CYS A 106 -18.64 -18.63 -12.94
CA CYS A 106 -20.09 -18.76 -12.70
C CYS A 106 -20.47 -20.07 -12.02
N SER A 107 -19.67 -21.13 -12.17
CA SER A 107 -19.96 -22.46 -11.62
C SER A 107 -20.06 -22.49 -10.09
N HIS A 108 -19.45 -21.51 -9.41
CA HIS A 108 -19.49 -21.40 -7.95
C HIS A 108 -20.66 -20.54 -7.46
N LYS A 109 -21.36 -19.84 -8.36
CA LYS A 109 -22.53 -19.03 -8.00
C LYS A 109 -23.76 -19.92 -7.90
N ARG A 110 -24.68 -19.56 -7.01
CA ARG A 110 -26.00 -20.20 -6.86
C ARG A 110 -27.10 -19.20 -7.19
N ASP A 111 -28.14 -19.67 -7.86
CA ASP A 111 -29.36 -18.89 -8.10
C ASP A 111 -30.13 -18.72 -6.78
N ALA A 112 -31.13 -17.83 -6.78
CA ALA A 112 -32.02 -17.58 -5.64
C ALA A 112 -32.71 -18.85 -5.10
N LYS A 113 -32.81 -19.91 -5.91
CA LYS A 113 -33.36 -21.23 -5.54
C LYS A 113 -32.30 -22.21 -5.02
N GLY A 114 -31.07 -21.75 -4.78
CA GLY A 114 -29.95 -22.56 -4.23
C GLY A 114 -29.27 -23.50 -5.24
N LYS A 115 -29.72 -23.56 -6.50
CA LYS A 115 -29.11 -24.36 -7.56
C LYS A 115 -27.88 -23.66 -8.14
N MET A 116 -26.82 -24.40 -8.46
CA MET A 116 -25.64 -23.82 -9.11
C MET A 116 -26.00 -23.26 -10.49
N ILE A 117 -25.55 -22.03 -10.75
CA ILE A 117 -25.82 -21.34 -12.02
C ILE A 117 -24.94 -21.96 -13.10
N GLN A 118 -25.56 -22.62 -14.08
CA GLN A 118 -24.87 -23.05 -15.28
C GLN A 118 -25.08 -21.98 -16.36
N ARG A 119 -24.12 -21.09 -16.51
CA ARG A 119 -24.07 -20.16 -17.65
C ARG A 119 -23.21 -20.78 -18.74
N GLU A 120 -23.84 -21.05 -19.87
CA GLU A 120 -23.18 -21.43 -21.11
C GLU A 120 -22.72 -20.13 -21.79
N THR A 121 -21.54 -20.13 -22.40
CA THR A 121 -21.00 -18.98 -23.16
C THR A 121 -20.91 -19.38 -24.61
#